data_AF-A0A0Q8IA65-F1
#
_entry.id   AF-A0A0Q8IA65-F1
#
_cell.length_a   1.000
_cell.length_b   1.000
_cell.length_c   1.000
_cell.angle_alpha   90.00
_cell.angle_beta   90.00
_cell.angle_gamma   90.00
#
_symmetry.space_group_name_H-M   'P 1'
#
loop_
_entity.id
_entity.type
_entity.pdbx_description
1 polymer ?
#
loop_
_entity_poly.entity_id
_entity_poly.type
_entity_poly.pdbx_seq_one_letter_code
_entity_poly.pdbx_strand_id
1 'polypeptide(L)'
;MTAGQWTADSILERYDDVRSHTETLAAPLSPEDQTVQSMPDVSPTKWHRAHVTWFFETFLLADNEAGFSPYQDKYWFLFNSYYEAVGPRYARAERGVISRPGAHDVGVYRRNVDDRVRTLVDSLDQGSIDKLAATIELGFHHEQQHQELLLMDIKHVLSLNPLQPVYAGTPAPSATTDPLGWVEVEGGLVEIGHSGSGFSFDNELPEHRVHLEPYRLADRLVTNEEWLAFMADGGYQRPELWLSDGWAGLDKVDQRNNAPFYWTQVDGVWFEHTLNGTWPVNPGLPVSHVSHYEADAYATWAGKRLPTEAEWEHGVRSDGASVEAVGRPDTWHPQAAGPATGRLRQVGGDCWEWTSSAYLPYPGFHPAAGAIGEYNGKFMSNQMVLRGGCALTSPDHARATYRNFFPPGARWALSGVRLADGGVPA
;
A
#
# COMPACT_ATOMS: atom_id res chain seq x y z
N MET A 1 -2.08 -19.14 -6.75
CA MET A 1 -2.65 -20.49 -6.51
C MET A 1 -3.90 -20.65 -7.36
N THR A 2 -4.07 -21.77 -8.08
CA THR A 2 -5.36 -22.11 -8.70
C THR A 2 -6.44 -22.06 -7.62
N ALA A 3 -7.52 -21.32 -7.84
CA ALA A 3 -8.63 -21.20 -6.89
C ALA A 3 -9.21 -22.60 -6.61
N GLY A 4 -8.65 -23.27 -5.61
CA GLY A 4 -9.24 -24.46 -5.03
C GLY A 4 -10.52 -24.03 -4.33
N GLN A 5 -11.52 -24.90 -4.33
CA GLN A 5 -12.71 -24.68 -3.53
C GLN A 5 -12.28 -24.55 -2.06
N TRP A 6 -12.66 -23.45 -1.42
CA TRP A 6 -12.43 -23.25 0.00
C TRP A 6 -13.12 -24.36 0.81
N THR A 7 -12.37 -25.03 1.67
CA THR A 7 -12.87 -25.91 2.73
C THR A 7 -12.75 -25.20 4.09
N ALA A 8 -13.46 -25.68 5.11
CA ALA A 8 -13.33 -25.16 6.47
C ALA A 8 -11.85 -25.15 6.91
N ASP A 9 -11.15 -26.27 6.75
CA ASP A 9 -9.73 -26.40 7.10
C ASP A 9 -8.85 -25.35 6.38
N SER A 10 -9.01 -25.20 5.07
CA SER A 10 -8.20 -24.22 4.31
C SER A 10 -8.53 -22.76 4.66
N ILE A 11 -9.79 -22.46 4.99
CA ILE A 11 -10.20 -21.14 5.49
C ILE A 11 -9.54 -20.87 6.82
N LEU A 12 -9.56 -21.83 7.75
CA LEU A 12 -9.00 -21.67 9.08
C LEU A 12 -7.48 -21.55 9.06
N GLU A 13 -6.80 -22.35 8.25
CA GLU A 13 -5.35 -22.22 8.01
C GLU A 13 -5.01 -20.80 7.52
N ARG A 14 -5.71 -20.33 6.48
CA ARG A 14 -5.47 -18.98 5.95
C ARG A 14 -5.87 -17.88 6.93
N TYR A 15 -6.95 -18.06 7.69
CA TYR A 15 -7.37 -17.14 8.75
C TYR A 15 -6.26 -17.02 9.79
N ASP A 16 -5.76 -18.13 10.32
CA ASP A 16 -4.71 -18.13 11.34
C ASP A 16 -3.40 -17.52 10.81
N ASP A 17 -3.02 -17.79 9.56
CA ASP A 17 -1.84 -17.18 8.92
C ASP A 17 -1.96 -15.64 8.85
N VAL A 18 -3.07 -15.13 8.32
CA VAL A 18 -3.28 -13.69 8.16
C VAL A 18 -3.39 -13.01 9.52
N ARG A 19 -4.13 -13.60 10.46
CA ARG A 19 -4.38 -13.02 11.78
C ARG A 19 -3.15 -13.00 12.66
N SER A 20 -2.34 -14.05 12.61
CA SER A 20 -1.08 -14.14 13.36
C SER A 20 -0.03 -13.17 12.81
N HIS A 21 0.02 -12.95 11.50
CA HIS A 21 0.95 -12.00 10.91
C HIS A 21 0.76 -10.58 11.46
N THR A 22 -0.48 -10.10 11.60
CA THR A 22 -0.78 -8.81 12.24
C THR A 22 -0.21 -8.72 13.67
N GLU A 23 -0.28 -9.80 14.45
CA GLU A 23 0.29 -9.82 15.80
C GLU A 23 1.82 -9.88 15.78
N THR A 24 2.43 -10.57 14.81
CA THR A 24 3.89 -10.55 14.58
C THR A 24 4.37 -9.13 14.27
N LEU A 25 3.66 -8.38 13.43
CA LEU A 25 4.00 -6.99 13.12
C LEU A 25 3.80 -6.05 14.31
N ALA A 26 2.85 -6.33 15.19
CA ALA A 26 2.61 -5.51 16.38
C ALA A 26 3.56 -5.84 17.55
N ALA A 27 4.18 -7.03 17.56
CA ALA A 27 4.96 -7.54 18.69
C ALA A 27 6.17 -6.66 19.10
N PRO A 28 6.91 -6.00 18.18
CA PRO A 28 8.02 -5.12 18.57
C PRO A 28 7.58 -3.82 19.27
N LEU A 29 6.29 -3.49 19.24
CA LEU A 29 5.78 -2.17 19.62
C LEU A 29 5.25 -2.14 21.05
N SER A 30 5.65 -1.12 21.80
CA SER A 30 5.14 -0.87 23.14
C SER A 30 3.66 -0.43 23.11
N PRO A 31 2.91 -0.55 24.23
CA PRO A 31 1.56 0.02 24.33
C PRO A 31 1.48 1.51 23.99
N GLU A 32 2.54 2.27 24.30
CA GLU A 32 2.68 3.69 24.00
C GLU A 32 2.74 3.93 22.49
N ASP A 33 3.61 3.20 21.79
CA ASP A 33 3.76 3.29 20.32
C ASP A 33 2.44 2.98 19.62
N GLN A 34 1.70 1.97 20.11
CA GLN A 34 0.45 1.53 19.49
C GLN A 34 -0.73 2.50 19.68
N THR A 35 -0.56 3.61 20.40
CA THR A 35 -1.63 4.58 20.71
C THR A 35 -1.50 5.89 19.92
N VAL A 36 -0.31 6.23 19.44
CA VAL A 36 -0.03 7.54 18.82
C VAL A 36 -0.68 7.67 17.43
N GLN A 37 -1.22 8.85 17.14
CA GLN A 37 -1.59 9.29 15.79
C GLN A 37 -0.77 10.53 15.45
N SER A 38 0.21 10.37 14.57
CA SER A 38 1.19 11.41 14.23
C SER A 38 0.71 12.39 13.14
N MET A 39 -0.32 12.02 12.37
CA MET A 39 -1.05 12.89 11.45
C MET A 39 -2.43 12.28 11.14
N PRO A 40 -3.40 13.03 10.56
CA PRO A 40 -4.75 12.50 10.30
C PRO A 40 -4.81 11.27 9.41
N ASP A 41 -3.81 11.08 8.54
CA ASP A 41 -3.75 9.94 7.65
C ASP A 41 -3.28 8.66 8.33
N VAL A 42 -2.44 8.81 9.37
CA VAL A 42 -1.94 7.72 10.21
C VAL A 42 -3.01 7.30 11.20
N SER A 43 -3.14 6.00 11.47
CA SER A 43 -3.94 5.44 12.54
C SER A 43 -3.06 4.71 13.57
N PRO A 44 -3.44 4.71 14.85
CA PRO A 44 -2.68 3.96 15.86
C PRO A 44 -2.64 2.46 15.54
N THR A 45 -1.53 1.78 15.79
CA THR A 45 -1.41 0.32 15.58
C THR A 45 -2.52 -0.47 16.27
N LYS A 46 -2.91 -0.09 17.50
CA LYS A 46 -4.01 -0.75 18.21
C LYS A 46 -5.37 -0.54 17.52
N TRP A 47 -5.54 0.58 16.81
CA TRP A 47 -6.73 0.82 16.00
C TRP A 47 -6.75 -0.11 14.80
N HIS A 48 -5.63 -0.29 14.07
CA HIS A 48 -5.55 -1.26 12.97
C HIS A 48 -5.91 -2.68 13.44
N ARG A 49 -5.27 -3.15 14.51
CA ARG A 49 -5.51 -4.47 15.13
C ARG A 49 -6.98 -4.68 15.49
N ALA A 50 -7.64 -3.67 16.07
CA ALA A 50 -9.05 -3.75 16.41
C ALA A 50 -9.97 -3.62 15.18
N HIS A 51 -9.63 -2.77 14.21
CA HIS A 51 -10.43 -2.54 13.02
C HIS A 51 -10.56 -3.76 12.12
N VAL A 52 -9.46 -4.47 11.86
CA VAL A 52 -9.51 -5.71 11.08
C VAL A 52 -10.26 -6.82 11.82
N THR A 53 -10.40 -6.71 13.14
CA THR A 53 -11.21 -7.63 13.97
C THR A 53 -12.69 -7.28 13.90
N TRP A 54 -12.99 -5.99 13.98
CA TRP A 54 -14.31 -5.43 13.75
C TRP A 54 -14.86 -5.83 12.38
N PHE A 55 -14.02 -5.92 11.34
CA PHE A 55 -14.44 -6.41 10.03
C PHE A 55 -15.08 -7.80 10.11
N PHE A 56 -14.39 -8.79 10.70
CA PHE A 56 -14.94 -10.14 10.85
C PHE A 56 -16.15 -10.19 11.79
N GLU A 57 -16.13 -9.41 12.88
CA GLU A 57 -17.30 -9.36 13.77
C GLU A 57 -18.54 -8.79 13.07
N THR A 58 -18.36 -7.80 12.20
CA THR A 58 -19.44 -7.08 11.51
C THR A 58 -19.94 -7.81 10.27
N PHE A 59 -19.04 -8.22 9.39
CA PHE A 59 -19.40 -8.74 8.07
C PHE A 59 -19.47 -10.27 8.01
N LEU A 60 -18.97 -10.97 9.03
CA LEU A 60 -19.04 -12.43 9.12
C LEU A 60 -19.90 -12.87 10.31
N LEU A 61 -19.55 -12.51 11.55
CA LEU A 61 -20.24 -13.04 12.72
C LEU A 61 -21.68 -12.50 12.88
N ALA A 62 -21.91 -11.21 12.65
CA ALA A 62 -23.19 -10.55 12.95
C ALA A 62 -24.42 -11.23 12.31
N ASP A 63 -24.29 -11.69 11.07
CA ASP A 63 -25.39 -12.30 10.31
C ASP A 63 -25.39 -13.84 10.34
N ASN A 64 -24.31 -14.47 10.82
CA ASN A 64 -24.10 -15.92 10.68
C ASN A 64 -23.91 -16.66 12.01
N GLU A 65 -23.57 -15.97 13.10
CA GLU A 65 -23.46 -16.58 14.42
C GLU A 65 -24.84 -16.67 15.11
N ALA A 66 -25.22 -17.87 15.55
CA ALA A 66 -26.48 -18.07 16.26
C ALA A 66 -26.49 -17.32 17.61
N GLY A 67 -27.46 -16.42 17.80
CA GLY A 67 -27.58 -15.64 19.02
C GLY A 67 -26.50 -14.56 19.16
N PHE A 68 -25.99 -14.06 18.03
CA PHE A 68 -24.94 -13.05 17.98
C PHE A 68 -25.17 -11.88 18.95
N SER A 69 -24.09 -11.53 19.65
CA SER A 69 -23.92 -10.25 20.34
C SER A 69 -22.53 -9.72 20.01
N PRO A 70 -22.37 -8.41 19.78
CA PRO A 70 -21.03 -7.84 19.68
C PRO A 70 -20.27 -8.04 21.00
N TYR A 71 -18.95 -8.19 20.93
CA TYR A 71 -18.07 -8.30 22.08
C TYR A 71 -18.19 -7.06 23.00
N GLN A 72 -18.31 -5.89 22.37
CA GLN A 72 -18.52 -4.61 23.03
C GLN A 72 -19.21 -3.65 22.06
N ASP A 73 -20.44 -3.24 22.36
CA ASP A 73 -21.25 -2.35 21.50
C ASP A 73 -20.50 -1.10 21.03
N LYS A 74 -19.73 -0.47 21.93
CA LYS A 74 -18.98 0.76 21.60
C LYS A 74 -17.85 0.54 20.58
N TYR A 75 -17.37 -0.69 20.41
CA TYR A 75 -16.28 -0.99 19.48
C TYR A 75 -16.74 -0.86 18.03
N TRP A 76 -18.02 -1.08 17.75
CA TRP A 76 -18.58 -0.88 16.42
C TRP A 76 -18.52 0.59 15.99
N PHE A 77 -18.72 1.52 16.92
CA PHE A 77 -18.54 2.95 16.67
C PHE A 77 -17.05 3.36 16.57
N LEU A 78 -16.19 2.81 17.44
CA LEU A 78 -14.76 3.18 17.49
C LEU A 78 -13.95 2.65 16.29
N PHE A 79 -14.33 1.47 15.79
CA PHE A 79 -13.55 0.73 14.81
C PHE A 79 -14.23 0.61 13.45
N ASN A 80 -15.43 1.18 13.23
CA ASN A 80 -15.90 1.45 11.88
C ASN A 80 -14.97 2.49 11.21
N SER A 81 -14.42 2.15 10.05
CA SER A 81 -13.51 3.01 9.30
C SER A 81 -14.25 4.14 8.57
N TYR A 82 -15.21 3.75 7.74
CA TYR A 82 -15.92 4.63 6.82
C TYR A 82 -17.27 4.07 6.33
N TYR A 83 -17.75 2.92 6.82
CA TYR A 83 -18.98 2.30 6.31
C TYR A 83 -20.21 3.01 6.86
N GLU A 84 -20.77 3.93 6.08
CA GLU A 84 -21.90 4.77 6.51
C GLU A 84 -23.18 3.94 6.63
N ALA A 85 -23.35 2.90 5.79
CA ALA A 85 -24.46 1.96 5.90
C ALA A 85 -24.42 1.10 7.17
N VAL A 86 -23.26 0.92 7.81
CA VAL A 86 -23.15 0.18 9.08
C VAL A 86 -23.53 1.08 10.27
N GLY A 87 -23.18 2.35 10.22
CA GLY A 87 -23.56 3.31 11.24
C GLY A 87 -22.53 4.41 11.50
N PRO A 88 -22.73 5.25 12.53
CA PRO A 88 -21.81 6.33 12.86
C PRO A 88 -20.42 5.79 13.24
N ARG A 89 -19.42 6.65 13.13
CA ARG A 89 -18.02 6.32 13.42
C ARG A 89 -17.32 7.42 14.20
N TYR A 90 -16.30 7.03 14.96
CA TYR A 90 -15.41 7.98 15.60
C TYR A 90 -14.59 8.76 14.55
N ALA A 91 -14.29 10.03 14.83
CA ALA A 91 -13.58 10.88 13.90
C ALA A 91 -12.18 10.32 13.57
N ARG A 92 -11.88 10.11 12.28
CA ARG A 92 -10.60 9.54 11.82
C ARG A 92 -9.39 10.31 12.35
N ALA A 93 -9.46 11.65 12.33
CA ALA A 93 -8.38 12.53 12.76
C ALA A 93 -8.13 12.51 14.28
N GLU A 94 -9.01 11.88 15.06
CA GLU A 94 -8.94 11.85 16.52
C GLU A 94 -8.70 10.43 17.08
N ARG A 95 -8.43 9.43 16.23
CA ARG A 95 -8.19 8.04 16.68
C ARG A 95 -7.08 7.94 17.74
N GLY A 96 -6.07 8.81 17.68
CA GLY A 96 -4.97 8.84 18.64
C GLY A 96 -5.30 9.37 20.04
N VAL A 97 -6.44 10.06 20.24
CA VAL A 97 -6.84 10.50 21.59
C VAL A 97 -7.54 9.40 22.40
N ILE A 98 -7.89 8.29 21.74
CA ILE A 98 -8.57 7.16 22.37
C ILE A 98 -7.55 6.30 23.11
N SER A 99 -7.32 6.60 24.38
CA SER A 99 -6.41 5.82 25.24
C SER A 99 -6.97 4.44 25.63
N ARG A 100 -8.29 4.25 25.58
CA ARG A 100 -8.98 2.97 25.85
C ARG A 100 -9.97 2.59 24.75
N PRO A 101 -10.01 1.33 24.31
CA PRO A 101 -9.23 0.18 24.81
C PRO A 101 -7.73 0.28 24.58
N GLY A 102 -6.96 -0.27 25.53
CA GLY A 102 -5.50 -0.34 25.43
C GLY A 102 -5.04 -1.50 24.54
N ALA A 103 -3.74 -1.57 24.23
CA ALA A 103 -3.19 -2.61 23.37
C ALA A 103 -3.46 -4.05 23.87
N HIS A 104 -3.50 -4.25 25.20
CA HIS A 104 -3.88 -5.52 25.81
C HIS A 104 -5.36 -5.87 25.58
N ASP A 105 -6.27 -4.91 25.84
CA ASP A 105 -7.72 -5.11 25.67
C ASP A 105 -8.08 -5.40 24.21
N VAL A 106 -7.40 -4.74 23.27
CA VAL A 106 -7.51 -5.05 21.83
C VAL A 106 -7.05 -6.48 21.53
N GLY A 107 -5.99 -6.96 22.17
CA GLY A 107 -5.56 -8.36 22.06
C GLY A 107 -6.59 -9.35 22.62
N VAL A 108 -7.29 -8.99 23.70
CA VAL A 108 -8.41 -9.80 24.23
C VAL A 108 -9.57 -9.83 23.25
N TYR A 109 -9.93 -8.70 22.65
CA TYR A 109 -10.97 -8.60 21.62
C TYR A 109 -10.63 -9.46 20.39
N ARG A 110 -9.39 -9.37 19.90
CA ARG A 110 -8.90 -10.20 18.79
C ARG A 110 -9.12 -11.69 19.05
N ARG A 111 -8.60 -12.20 20.17
CA ARG A 111 -8.77 -13.61 20.54
C ARG A 111 -10.23 -14.04 20.65
N ASN A 112 -11.09 -13.20 21.23
CA ASN A 112 -12.51 -13.52 21.33
C ASN A 112 -13.18 -13.69 19.96
N VAL A 113 -12.93 -12.76 19.04
CA VAL A 113 -13.49 -12.85 17.68
C VAL A 113 -12.85 -13.99 16.91
N ASP A 114 -11.55 -14.24 17.06
CA ASP A 114 -10.87 -15.37 16.43
C ASP A 114 -11.50 -16.71 16.86
N ASP A 115 -11.75 -16.91 18.16
CA ASP A 115 -12.38 -18.15 18.67
C ASP A 115 -13.81 -18.33 18.13
N ARG A 116 -14.57 -17.24 17.99
CA ARG A 116 -15.93 -17.25 17.44
C ARG A 116 -15.94 -17.53 15.95
N VAL A 117 -15.00 -16.95 15.19
CA VAL A 117 -14.86 -17.22 13.76
C VAL A 117 -14.47 -18.68 13.53
N ARG A 118 -13.53 -19.23 14.31
CA ARG A 118 -13.17 -20.66 14.25
C ARG A 118 -14.38 -21.55 14.50
N THR A 119 -15.10 -21.28 15.60
CA THR A 119 -16.32 -22.02 15.95
C THR A 119 -17.38 -21.95 14.85
N LEU A 120 -17.59 -20.76 14.26
CA LEU A 120 -18.53 -20.59 13.15
C LEU A 120 -18.10 -21.44 11.95
N VAL A 121 -16.87 -21.27 11.47
CA VAL A 121 -16.38 -21.94 10.25
C VAL A 121 -16.38 -23.46 10.40
N ASP A 122 -15.97 -23.99 11.56
CA ASP A 122 -16.01 -25.43 11.86
C ASP A 122 -17.44 -26.02 11.79
N SER A 123 -18.46 -25.19 12.00
CA SER A 123 -19.86 -25.61 12.00
C SER A 123 -20.55 -25.49 10.63
N LEU A 124 -19.91 -24.82 9.65
CA LEU A 124 -20.51 -24.58 8.34
C LEU A 124 -20.48 -25.83 7.46
N ASP A 125 -21.58 -26.07 6.72
CA ASP A 125 -21.56 -26.99 5.59
C ASP A 125 -20.91 -26.35 4.35
N GLN A 126 -20.57 -27.17 3.36
CA GLN A 126 -19.91 -26.67 2.14
C GLN A 126 -20.74 -25.62 1.39
N GLY A 127 -22.08 -25.76 1.38
CA GLY A 127 -22.95 -24.79 0.71
C GLY A 127 -22.98 -23.43 1.39
N SER A 128 -22.74 -23.37 2.70
CA SER A 128 -22.61 -22.14 3.47
C SER A 128 -21.20 -21.55 3.34
N ILE A 129 -20.17 -22.39 3.31
CA ILE A 129 -18.79 -21.99 3.00
C ILE A 129 -18.74 -21.31 1.62
N ASP A 130 -19.30 -21.93 0.58
CA ASP A 130 -19.29 -21.38 -0.78
C ASP A 130 -19.98 -19.99 -0.85
N LYS A 131 -20.98 -19.73 0.00
CA LYS A 131 -21.66 -18.43 0.10
C LYS A 131 -20.84 -17.37 0.83
N LEU A 132 -20.12 -17.75 1.87
CA LEU A 132 -19.38 -16.83 2.74
C LEU A 132 -17.93 -16.62 2.30
N ALA A 133 -17.38 -17.52 1.49
CA ALA A 133 -15.99 -17.54 1.04
C ALA A 133 -15.52 -16.18 0.52
N ALA A 134 -16.29 -15.52 -0.35
CA ALA A 134 -15.92 -14.21 -0.90
C ALA A 134 -15.79 -13.12 0.19
N THR A 135 -16.64 -13.15 1.23
CA THR A 135 -16.58 -12.18 2.34
C THR A 135 -15.41 -12.47 3.27
N ILE A 136 -15.15 -13.75 3.54
CA ILE A 136 -14.01 -14.20 4.36
C ILE A 136 -12.69 -13.85 3.65
N GLU A 137 -12.57 -14.16 2.37
CA GLU A 137 -11.40 -13.86 1.55
C GLU A 137 -11.18 -12.35 1.40
N LEU A 138 -12.26 -11.56 1.25
CA LEU A 138 -12.17 -10.10 1.34
C LEU A 138 -11.63 -9.64 2.69
N GLY A 139 -12.05 -10.27 3.80
CA GLY A 139 -11.52 -10.01 5.13
C GLY A 139 -10.02 -10.28 5.24
N PHE A 140 -9.51 -11.34 4.61
CA PHE A 140 -8.08 -11.63 4.53
C PHE A 140 -7.31 -10.51 3.81
N HIS A 141 -7.75 -10.13 2.62
CA HIS A 141 -7.09 -9.09 1.85
C HIS A 141 -7.23 -7.70 2.51
N HIS A 142 -8.35 -7.42 3.18
CA HIS A 142 -8.52 -6.21 3.99
C HIS A 142 -7.52 -6.15 5.16
N GLU A 143 -7.31 -7.26 5.87
CA GLU A 143 -6.31 -7.29 6.94
C GLU A 143 -4.89 -7.13 6.40
N GLN A 144 -4.59 -7.68 5.23
CA GLN A 144 -3.29 -7.47 4.57
C GLN A 144 -3.03 -6.02 4.16
N GLN A 145 -4.04 -5.28 3.69
CA GLN A 145 -3.90 -3.83 3.48
C GLN A 145 -3.56 -3.11 4.80
N HIS A 146 -4.19 -3.53 5.88
CA HIS A 146 -3.94 -2.96 7.21
C HIS A 146 -2.61 -3.38 7.83
N GLN A 147 -2.04 -4.52 7.46
CA GLN A 147 -0.69 -4.93 7.83
C GLN A 147 0.35 -4.01 7.19
N GLU A 148 0.16 -3.67 5.92
CA GLU A 148 1.00 -2.70 5.22
C GLU A 148 0.86 -1.29 5.83
N LEU A 149 -0.37 -0.83 6.05
CA LEU A 149 -0.63 0.47 6.69
C LEU A 149 -0.03 0.54 8.10
N LEU A 150 -0.12 -0.53 8.90
CA LEU A 150 0.49 -0.59 10.23
C LEU A 150 1.99 -0.25 10.18
N LEU A 151 2.70 -0.80 9.20
CA LEU A 151 4.14 -0.56 9.02
C LEU A 151 4.45 0.86 8.52
N MET A 152 3.65 1.39 7.59
CA MET A 152 3.79 2.78 7.13
C MET A 152 3.53 3.78 8.26
N ASP A 153 2.48 3.52 9.04
CA ASP A 153 1.99 4.39 10.10
C ASP A 153 2.96 4.42 11.28
N ILE A 154 3.48 3.25 11.68
CA ILE A 154 4.47 3.18 12.75
C ILE A 154 5.80 3.80 12.34
N LYS A 155 6.23 3.66 11.07
CA LYS A 155 7.41 4.36 10.56
C LYS A 155 7.27 5.88 10.77
N HIS A 156 6.11 6.45 10.46
CA HIS A 156 5.88 7.88 10.66
C HIS A 156 5.90 8.26 12.15
N VAL A 157 5.24 7.50 13.03
CA VAL A 157 5.27 7.74 14.49
C VAL A 157 6.69 7.74 15.04
N LEU A 158 7.50 6.73 14.69
CA LEU A 158 8.88 6.59 15.19
C LEU A 158 9.80 7.67 14.61
N SER A 159 9.59 8.09 13.36
CA SER A 159 10.38 9.15 12.70
C SER A 159 10.29 10.51 13.38
N LEU A 160 9.18 10.80 14.06
CA LEU A 160 8.98 12.05 14.77
C LEU A 160 9.61 12.06 16.17
N ASN A 161 9.98 10.89 16.69
CA ASN A 161 10.56 10.78 18.01
C ASN A 161 12.05 11.19 17.96
N PRO A 162 12.49 12.19 18.75
CA PRO A 162 13.89 12.64 18.76
C PRO A 162 14.90 11.56 19.14
N LEU A 163 14.47 10.49 19.80
CA LEU A 163 15.31 9.34 20.15
C LEU A 163 15.52 8.37 18.98
N GLN A 164 14.83 8.57 17.84
CA GLN A 164 14.91 7.74 16.63
C GLN A 164 14.83 6.23 16.92
N PRO A 165 13.77 5.78 17.62
CA PRO A 165 13.59 4.37 17.95
C PRO A 165 13.53 3.50 16.69
N VAL A 166 14.03 2.28 16.81
CA VAL A 166 14.03 1.28 15.74
C VAL A 166 12.84 0.35 15.94
N TYR A 167 12.12 0.04 14.86
CA TYR A 167 11.08 -0.97 14.88
C TYR A 167 11.68 -2.39 14.87
N ALA A 168 12.30 -2.79 13.75
CA ALA A 168 12.86 -4.13 13.56
C ALA A 168 13.70 -4.22 12.27
N GLY A 169 14.37 -5.35 12.09
CA GLY A 169 15.11 -5.69 10.87
C GLY A 169 16.57 -5.22 10.88
N THR A 170 17.25 -5.39 9.74
CA THR A 170 18.63 -4.95 9.54
C THR A 170 18.73 -4.03 8.33
N PRO A 171 19.65 -3.04 8.34
CA PRO A 171 19.82 -2.16 7.19
C PRO A 171 20.29 -2.94 5.97
N ALA A 172 19.79 -2.55 4.79
CA ALA A 172 20.30 -3.07 3.53
C ALA A 172 21.79 -2.69 3.37
N PRO A 173 22.61 -3.56 2.77
CA PRO A 173 24.00 -3.25 2.50
C PRO A 173 24.12 -2.03 1.57
N SER A 174 25.22 -1.30 1.71
CA SER A 174 25.55 -0.19 0.81
C SER A 174 25.60 -0.69 -0.64
N ALA A 175 24.94 0.02 -1.55
CA ALA A 175 24.82 -0.35 -2.94
C ALA A 175 25.18 0.83 -3.86
N THR A 176 25.81 0.53 -4.98
CA THR A 176 26.06 1.50 -6.05
C THR A 176 24.91 1.48 -7.05
N THR A 177 24.62 2.61 -7.68
CA THR A 177 23.59 2.69 -8.72
C THR A 177 23.99 1.88 -9.95
N ASP A 178 23.10 0.98 -10.36
CA ASP A 178 23.19 0.28 -11.64
C ASP A 178 22.65 1.17 -12.77
N PRO A 179 23.20 1.15 -14.00
CA PRO A 179 22.70 1.98 -15.09
C PRO A 179 21.21 1.76 -15.38
N LEU A 180 20.51 2.84 -15.73
CA LEU A 180 19.10 2.76 -16.14
C LEU A 180 18.99 2.14 -17.54
N GLY A 181 18.28 1.02 -17.64
CA GLY A 181 17.90 0.40 -18.92
C GLY A 181 16.45 0.71 -19.31
N TRP A 182 16.06 0.27 -20.51
CA TRP A 182 14.71 0.43 -21.03
C TRP A 182 14.21 -0.89 -21.61
N VAL A 183 12.93 -1.19 -21.37
CA VAL A 183 12.20 -2.28 -22.00
C VAL A 183 11.20 -1.67 -22.97
N GLU A 184 11.39 -1.93 -24.25
CA GLU A 184 10.51 -1.48 -25.34
C GLU A 184 9.24 -2.35 -25.38
N VAL A 185 8.09 -1.71 -25.55
CA VAL A 185 6.77 -2.34 -25.58
C VAL A 185 5.99 -1.82 -26.79
N GLU A 186 5.61 -2.72 -27.68
CA GLU A 186 4.95 -2.40 -28.96
C GLU A 186 3.59 -1.68 -28.81
N GLY A 187 2.87 -1.90 -27.69
CA GLY A 187 1.52 -1.37 -27.50
C GLY A 187 0.48 -2.06 -28.38
N GLY A 188 -0.52 -1.31 -28.84
CA GLY A 188 -1.67 -1.77 -29.62
C GLY A 188 -2.97 -1.83 -28.81
N LEU A 189 -3.94 -2.60 -29.31
CA LEU A 189 -5.18 -2.87 -28.57
C LEU A 189 -4.93 -3.98 -27.54
N VAL A 190 -4.93 -3.62 -26.27
CA VAL A 190 -4.58 -4.51 -25.14
C VAL A 190 -5.74 -4.66 -24.18
N GLU A 191 -5.71 -5.72 -23.37
CA GLU A 191 -6.69 -5.98 -22.32
C GLU A 191 -6.04 -5.77 -20.94
N ILE A 192 -6.69 -4.96 -20.10
CA ILE A 192 -6.28 -4.66 -18.72
C ILE A 192 -7.43 -4.95 -17.75
N GLY A 193 -7.09 -5.20 -16.49
CA GLY A 193 -8.04 -5.59 -15.45
C GLY A 193 -8.06 -7.09 -15.19
N HIS A 194 -8.78 -7.48 -14.14
CA HIS A 194 -8.80 -8.86 -13.67
C HIS A 194 -9.75 -9.73 -14.50
N SER A 195 -9.26 -10.88 -14.97
CA SER A 195 -10.01 -11.89 -15.73
C SER A 195 -9.86 -13.31 -15.17
N GLY A 196 -9.19 -13.46 -14.03
CA GLY A 196 -8.95 -14.74 -13.38
C GLY A 196 -10.12 -15.23 -12.52
N SER A 197 -9.95 -16.41 -11.94
CA SER A 197 -10.88 -16.98 -10.95
C SER A 197 -10.42 -16.78 -9.50
N GLY A 198 -9.25 -16.15 -9.30
CA GLY A 198 -8.73 -15.83 -7.98
C GLY A 198 -9.31 -14.52 -7.44
N PHE A 199 -8.93 -14.15 -6.23
CA PHE A 199 -9.35 -12.89 -5.64
C PHE A 199 -8.88 -11.68 -6.47
N SER A 200 -9.76 -10.69 -6.55
CA SER A 200 -9.45 -9.31 -6.90
C SER A 200 -10.37 -8.37 -6.13
N PHE A 201 -9.93 -7.14 -5.93
CA PHE A 201 -10.85 -6.08 -5.53
C PHE A 201 -11.77 -5.71 -6.69
N ASP A 202 -12.97 -5.23 -6.38
CA ASP A 202 -13.96 -4.79 -7.37
C ASP A 202 -13.43 -3.68 -8.29
N ASN A 203 -12.50 -2.84 -7.79
CA ASN A 203 -11.87 -1.78 -8.58
C ASN A 203 -10.92 -2.29 -9.68
N GLU A 204 -10.53 -3.57 -9.66
CA GLU A 204 -9.72 -4.24 -10.69
C GLU A 204 -10.60 -4.77 -11.85
N LEU A 205 -11.92 -4.66 -11.72
CA LEU A 205 -12.93 -5.20 -12.62
C LEU A 205 -13.76 -4.09 -13.29
N PRO A 206 -14.37 -4.36 -14.46
CA PRO A 206 -14.14 -5.54 -15.30
C PRO A 206 -12.84 -5.42 -16.14
N GLU A 207 -12.36 -6.55 -16.65
CA GLU A 207 -11.38 -6.54 -17.74
C GLU A 207 -11.97 -5.83 -18.96
N HIS A 208 -11.19 -4.95 -19.57
CA HIS A 208 -11.62 -4.14 -20.71
C HIS A 208 -10.44 -3.79 -21.61
N ARG A 209 -10.76 -3.24 -22.78
CA ARG A 209 -9.77 -2.91 -23.82
C ARG A 209 -9.33 -1.46 -23.76
N VAL A 210 -8.02 -1.24 -23.94
CA VAL A 210 -7.39 0.07 -24.06
C VAL A 210 -6.45 0.05 -25.26
N HIS A 211 -6.33 1.18 -25.97
CA HIS A 211 -5.34 1.34 -27.04
C HIS A 211 -4.12 2.06 -26.48
N LEU A 212 -2.94 1.46 -26.65
CA LEU A 212 -1.66 2.04 -26.25
C LEU A 212 -0.80 2.29 -27.49
N GLU A 213 -0.18 3.47 -27.59
CA GLU A 213 0.91 3.70 -28.53
C GLU A 213 2.17 2.93 -28.10
N PRO A 214 3.14 2.66 -28.98
CA PRO A 214 4.44 2.11 -28.56
C PRO A 214 5.12 3.00 -27.52
N TYR A 215 5.66 2.36 -26.49
CA TYR A 215 6.27 3.02 -25.33
C TYR A 215 7.40 2.16 -24.78
N ARG A 216 8.15 2.72 -23.84
CA ARG A 216 9.15 1.98 -23.08
C ARG A 216 9.05 2.30 -21.61
N LEU A 217 9.36 1.32 -20.78
CA LEU A 217 9.44 1.46 -19.34
C LEU A 217 10.91 1.38 -18.92
N ALA A 218 11.29 2.21 -17.96
CA ALA A 218 12.56 2.05 -17.26
C ALA A 218 12.62 0.65 -16.66
N ASP A 219 13.76 -0.02 -16.83
CA ASP A 219 13.92 -1.41 -16.40
C ASP A 219 14.09 -1.55 -14.87
N ARG A 220 14.30 -0.46 -14.15
CA ARG A 220 14.33 -0.38 -12.68
C ARG A 220 13.67 0.90 -12.18
N LEU A 221 13.52 1.01 -10.86
CA LEU A 221 13.07 2.24 -10.23
C LEU A 221 14.17 3.32 -10.25
N VAL A 222 13.76 4.58 -10.17
CA VAL A 222 14.66 5.72 -9.96
C VAL A 222 15.38 5.57 -8.62
N THR A 223 16.70 5.76 -8.60
CA THR A 223 17.50 5.60 -7.37
C THR A 223 17.64 6.89 -6.58
N ASN A 224 18.05 6.74 -5.33
CA ASN A 224 18.41 7.85 -4.45
C ASN A 224 19.54 8.72 -5.02
N GLU A 225 20.53 8.14 -5.71
CA GLU A 225 21.59 8.91 -6.38
C GLU A 225 21.02 9.82 -7.48
N GLU A 226 20.12 9.29 -8.30
CA GLU A 226 19.48 10.04 -9.36
C GLU A 226 18.57 11.13 -8.80
N TRP A 227 17.92 10.88 -7.67
CA TRP A 227 17.12 11.87 -6.96
C TRP A 227 17.97 12.99 -6.32
N LEU A 228 19.14 12.64 -5.76
CA LEU A 228 20.11 13.62 -5.27
C LEU A 228 20.58 14.54 -6.41
N ALA A 229 20.74 14.04 -7.63
CA ALA A 229 21.06 14.86 -8.80
C ALA A 229 19.92 15.83 -9.15
N PHE A 230 18.65 15.38 -9.11
CA PHE A 230 17.48 16.24 -9.27
C PHE A 230 17.45 17.37 -8.22
N MET A 231 17.68 17.02 -6.94
CA MET A 231 17.75 18.01 -5.86
C MET A 231 18.90 19.00 -6.05
N ALA A 232 20.08 18.52 -6.46
CA ALA A 232 21.27 19.35 -6.68
C ALA A 232 21.11 20.32 -7.86
N ASP A 233 20.34 19.95 -8.89
CA ASP A 233 20.01 20.79 -10.05
C ASP A 233 18.78 21.70 -9.81
N GLY A 234 18.46 21.94 -8.54
CA GLY A 234 17.40 22.87 -8.14
C GLY A 234 15.99 22.33 -8.36
N GLY A 235 15.80 21.00 -8.38
CA GLY A 235 14.53 20.36 -8.70
C GLY A 235 13.33 20.87 -7.89
N TYR A 236 13.53 21.21 -6.61
CA TYR A 236 12.50 21.78 -5.73
C TYR A 236 12.43 23.31 -5.77
N GLN A 237 13.23 23.98 -6.60
CA GLN A 237 13.29 25.44 -6.74
C GLN A 237 12.86 25.93 -8.13
N ARG A 238 12.51 25.01 -9.01
CA ARG A 238 12.25 25.25 -10.43
C ARG A 238 10.77 25.01 -10.76
N PRO A 239 9.90 26.04 -10.71
CA PRO A 239 8.46 25.88 -10.87
C PRO A 239 8.04 25.27 -12.21
N GLU A 240 8.85 25.43 -13.26
CA GLU A 240 8.60 24.87 -14.58
C GLU A 240 8.61 23.33 -14.62
N LEU A 241 9.15 22.68 -13.58
CA LEU A 241 9.16 21.23 -13.44
C LEU A 241 7.88 20.68 -12.82
N TRP A 242 7.04 21.51 -12.20
CA TRP A 242 5.97 21.05 -11.31
C TRP A 242 4.58 21.32 -11.87
N LEU A 243 3.66 20.41 -11.61
CA LEU A 243 2.23 20.71 -11.65
C LEU A 243 1.91 21.85 -10.66
N SER A 244 0.97 22.72 -11.03
CA SER A 244 0.62 23.92 -10.25
C SER A 244 0.24 23.59 -8.80
N ASP A 245 -0.56 22.55 -8.57
CA ASP A 245 -0.97 22.13 -7.22
C ASP A 245 0.20 21.56 -6.41
N GLY A 246 1.14 20.88 -7.08
CA GLY A 246 2.37 20.40 -6.48
C GLY A 246 3.26 21.56 -6.03
N TRP A 247 3.49 22.53 -6.92
CA TRP A 247 4.26 23.74 -6.61
C TRP A 247 3.65 24.53 -5.45
N ALA A 248 2.33 24.77 -5.50
CA ALA A 248 1.61 25.48 -4.43
C ALA A 248 1.60 24.70 -3.09
N GLY A 249 1.82 23.39 -3.13
CA GLY A 249 1.92 22.52 -1.96
C GLY A 249 3.28 22.58 -1.26
N LEU A 250 4.35 22.96 -1.96
CA LEU A 250 5.72 22.96 -1.42
C LEU A 250 5.85 23.83 -0.16
N ASP A 251 5.18 24.98 -0.10
CA ASP A 251 5.23 25.92 1.03
C ASP A 251 4.36 25.50 2.23
N LYS A 252 3.37 24.62 2.03
CA LYS A 252 2.40 24.22 3.07
C LYS A 252 2.87 23.04 3.91
N VAL A 253 3.89 22.34 3.45
CA VAL A 253 4.52 21.24 4.16
C VAL A 253 5.75 21.83 4.85
N ASP A 254 5.83 21.78 6.17
CA ASP A 254 6.99 22.23 6.95
C ASP A 254 8.25 21.49 6.46
N GLN A 255 8.96 22.09 5.51
CA GLN A 255 10.08 21.49 4.82
C GLN A 255 11.27 21.48 5.77
N ARG A 256 11.43 20.38 6.48
CA ARG A 256 12.76 19.86 6.77
C ARG A 256 13.38 19.44 5.43
N ASN A 257 13.82 20.45 4.67
CA ASN A 257 14.71 20.43 3.52
C ASN A 257 14.23 19.73 2.23
N ASN A 258 13.33 20.29 1.41
CA ASN A 258 13.22 20.02 -0.06
C ASN A 258 13.75 18.64 -0.56
N ALA A 259 13.24 17.55 -0.01
CA ALA A 259 13.76 16.19 -0.17
C ALA A 259 12.66 15.16 0.18
N PRO A 260 12.81 13.87 -0.18
CA PRO A 260 11.88 12.80 0.19
C PRO A 260 11.52 12.76 1.69
N PHE A 261 10.34 12.23 2.03
CA PHE A 261 9.63 12.56 3.27
C PHE A 261 10.41 12.31 4.58
N TYR A 262 11.21 11.26 4.64
CA TYR A 262 11.99 10.88 5.84
C TYR A 262 13.46 11.30 5.78
N TRP A 263 13.83 12.13 4.80
CA TRP A 263 15.19 12.60 4.65
C TRP A 263 15.45 13.82 5.55
N THR A 264 16.62 13.83 6.18
CA THR A 264 17.11 14.95 6.98
C THR A 264 18.56 15.20 6.64
N GLN A 265 18.98 16.47 6.64
CA GLN A 265 20.36 16.83 6.35
C GLN A 265 21.08 17.19 7.65
N VAL A 266 22.20 16.52 7.91
CA VAL A 266 23.08 16.79 9.07
C VAL A 266 24.51 16.92 8.55
N ASP A 267 25.14 18.08 8.80
CA ASP A 267 26.51 18.38 8.37
C ASP A 267 26.80 18.09 6.88
N GLY A 268 25.82 18.38 6.02
CA GLY A 268 25.92 18.18 4.57
C GLY A 268 25.63 16.74 4.09
N VAL A 269 25.37 15.81 5.00
CA VAL A 269 25.01 14.42 4.68
C VAL A 269 23.50 14.23 4.81
N TRP A 270 22.89 13.57 3.82
CA TRP A 270 21.49 13.17 3.89
C TRP A 270 21.34 11.84 4.62
N PHE A 271 20.44 11.82 5.60
CA PHE A 271 20.04 10.64 6.36
C PHE A 271 18.58 10.34 6.10
N GLU A 272 18.22 9.07 5.96
CA GLU A 272 16.84 8.60 5.93
C GLU A 272 16.50 7.88 7.23
N HIS A 273 15.34 8.21 7.82
CA HIS A 273 14.74 7.37 8.85
C HIS A 273 14.00 6.18 8.22
N THR A 274 14.38 4.96 8.58
CA THR A 274 13.78 3.70 8.13
C THR A 274 13.23 2.90 9.31
N LEU A 275 12.45 1.83 9.06
CA LEU A 275 11.96 0.95 10.13
C LEU A 275 13.09 0.22 10.89
N ASN A 276 14.26 0.07 10.27
CA ASN A 276 15.43 -0.57 10.88
C ASN A 276 16.46 0.45 11.42
N GLY A 277 16.15 1.74 11.43
CA GLY A 277 16.99 2.81 11.98
C GLY A 277 17.22 3.98 11.02
N THR A 278 17.99 4.97 11.48
CA THR A 278 18.33 6.17 10.71
C THR A 278 19.74 6.04 10.15
N TRP A 279 19.87 6.10 8.82
CA TRP A 279 21.12 5.81 8.12
C TRP A 279 21.42 6.86 7.06
N PRO A 280 22.68 7.06 6.66
CA PRO A 280 22.99 7.81 5.45
C PRO A 280 22.20 7.26 4.27
N VAL A 281 21.68 8.15 3.42
CA VAL A 281 20.96 7.78 2.20
C VAL A 281 21.84 6.86 1.36
N ASN A 282 21.33 5.67 1.05
CA ASN A 282 22.03 4.69 0.23
C ASN A 282 21.77 4.98 -1.25
N PRO A 283 22.78 5.37 -2.04
CA PRO A 283 22.59 5.89 -3.40
C PRO A 283 21.99 4.86 -4.37
N GLY A 284 22.30 3.57 -4.21
CA GLY A 284 21.84 2.51 -5.11
C GLY A 284 20.45 1.95 -4.82
N LEU A 285 19.76 2.40 -3.76
CA LEU A 285 18.38 2.00 -3.48
C LEU A 285 17.38 2.88 -4.24
N PRO A 286 16.17 2.37 -4.54
CA PRO A 286 15.08 3.19 -5.05
C PRO A 286 14.79 4.38 -4.14
N VAL A 287 14.52 5.53 -4.75
CA VAL A 287 13.88 6.62 -4.02
C VAL A 287 12.52 6.18 -3.52
N SER A 288 12.23 6.53 -2.27
CA SER A 288 10.99 6.15 -1.60
C SER A 288 10.38 7.32 -0.82
N HIS A 289 9.09 7.23 -0.53
CA HIS A 289 8.33 8.24 0.20
C HIS A 289 8.28 9.61 -0.49
N VAL A 290 8.01 9.56 -1.80
CA VAL A 290 7.81 10.72 -2.65
C VAL A 290 6.35 10.82 -3.07
N SER A 291 5.81 12.03 -3.13
CA SER A 291 4.45 12.29 -3.63
C SER A 291 4.34 12.05 -5.14
N HIS A 292 3.10 11.96 -5.64
CA HIS A 292 2.86 11.97 -7.08
C HIS A 292 3.42 13.25 -7.73
N TYR A 293 3.29 14.40 -7.05
CA TYR A 293 3.84 15.66 -7.55
C TYR A 293 5.36 15.65 -7.67
N GLU A 294 6.05 15.09 -6.68
CA GLU A 294 7.49 14.87 -6.73
C GLU A 294 7.90 13.91 -7.85
N ALA A 295 7.16 12.81 -8.00
CA ALA A 295 7.39 11.82 -9.05
C ALA A 295 7.24 12.42 -10.45
N ASP A 296 6.19 13.19 -10.68
CA ASP A 296 5.94 13.90 -11.94
C ASP A 296 7.00 14.97 -12.23
N ALA A 297 7.40 15.74 -11.21
CA ALA A 297 8.43 16.76 -11.36
C ALA A 297 9.81 16.17 -11.68
N TYR A 298 10.15 15.06 -11.03
CA TYR A 298 11.35 14.29 -11.35
C TYR A 298 11.32 13.75 -12.78
N ALA A 299 10.20 13.16 -13.20
CA ALA A 299 10.06 12.62 -14.56
C ALA A 299 10.20 13.73 -15.62
N THR A 300 9.59 14.90 -15.37
CA THR A 300 9.71 16.10 -16.21
C THR A 300 11.16 16.58 -16.29
N TRP A 301 11.86 16.67 -15.16
CA TRP A 301 13.28 17.04 -15.11
C TRP A 301 14.17 16.07 -15.91
N ALA A 302 13.88 14.77 -15.84
CA ALA A 302 14.59 13.75 -16.60
C ALA A 302 14.28 13.75 -18.11
N GLY A 303 13.36 14.61 -18.57
CA GLY A 303 12.87 14.62 -19.95
C GLY A 303 12.10 13.34 -20.31
N LYS A 304 11.31 12.85 -19.34
CA LYS A 304 10.51 11.62 -19.38
C LYS A 304 9.10 11.91 -18.84
N ARG A 305 8.33 10.86 -18.54
CA ARG A 305 7.01 10.95 -17.91
C ARG A 305 6.78 9.75 -16.97
N LEU A 306 5.69 9.79 -16.21
CA LEU A 306 5.16 8.61 -15.52
C LEU A 306 4.40 7.71 -16.52
N PRO A 307 4.45 6.37 -16.36
CA PRO A 307 3.58 5.46 -17.11
C PRO A 307 2.12 5.69 -16.72
N THR A 308 1.18 5.47 -17.63
CA THR A 308 -0.22 5.24 -17.26
C THR A 308 -0.36 3.89 -16.56
N GLU A 309 -1.43 3.67 -15.78
CA GLU A 309 -1.67 2.36 -15.15
C GLU A 309 -1.84 1.24 -16.19
N ALA A 310 -2.36 1.57 -17.38
CA ALA A 310 -2.52 0.64 -18.48
C ALA A 310 -1.17 0.25 -19.12
N GLU A 311 -0.28 1.22 -19.35
CA GLU A 311 1.08 0.96 -19.82
C GLU A 311 1.88 0.13 -18.82
N TRP A 312 1.74 0.43 -17.53
CA TRP A 312 2.39 -0.33 -16.47
C TRP A 312 1.91 -1.79 -16.47
N GLU A 313 0.59 -2.01 -16.42
CA GLU A 313 0.01 -3.36 -16.37
C GLU A 313 0.37 -4.17 -17.62
N HIS A 314 0.20 -3.58 -18.79
CA HIS A 314 0.53 -4.22 -20.06
C HIS A 314 2.03 -4.53 -20.18
N GLY A 315 2.90 -3.60 -19.76
CA GLY A 315 4.35 -3.77 -19.80
C GLY A 315 4.81 -4.91 -18.89
N VAL A 316 4.29 -4.95 -17.67
CA VAL A 316 4.58 -6.02 -16.70
C VAL A 316 4.10 -7.39 -17.17
N ARG A 317 2.85 -7.47 -17.66
CA ARG A 317 2.30 -8.72 -18.23
C ARG A 317 3.10 -9.20 -19.44
N SER A 318 3.50 -8.29 -20.33
CA SER A 318 4.25 -8.61 -21.55
C SER A 318 5.69 -9.06 -21.27
N ASP A 319 6.36 -8.47 -20.28
CA ASP A 319 7.70 -8.89 -19.85
C ASP A 319 7.69 -10.27 -19.16
N GLY A 320 6.54 -10.67 -18.61
CA GLY A 320 6.38 -11.84 -17.76
C GLY A 320 7.00 -11.65 -16.37
N ALA A 321 7.19 -10.40 -15.95
CA ALA A 321 7.68 -10.06 -14.61
C ALA A 321 6.63 -10.45 -13.56
N SER A 322 7.10 -11.08 -12.47
CA SER A 322 6.23 -11.40 -11.35
C SER A 322 6.15 -10.24 -10.37
N VAL A 323 4.93 -9.89 -9.99
CA VAL A 323 4.63 -8.99 -8.87
C VAL A 323 4.42 -9.76 -7.56
N GLU A 324 4.44 -11.09 -7.55
CA GLU A 324 3.98 -11.90 -6.41
C GLU A 324 5.05 -12.00 -5.29
N ALA A 325 6.32 -11.72 -5.59
CA ALA A 325 7.43 -11.72 -4.63
C ALA A 325 7.52 -10.39 -3.84
N VAL A 326 6.43 -10.05 -3.13
CA VAL A 326 6.32 -8.83 -2.31
C VAL A 326 6.75 -9.01 -0.87
N GLY A 327 7.12 -7.88 -0.24
CA GLY A 327 7.64 -7.83 1.12
C GLY A 327 9.15 -8.02 1.18
N ARG A 328 9.78 -7.31 2.11
CA ARG A 328 11.20 -7.45 2.48
C ARG A 328 11.31 -7.55 4.00
N PRO A 329 10.82 -8.62 4.65
CA PRO A 329 10.67 -8.68 6.11
C PRO A 329 12.01 -8.61 6.88
N ASP A 330 13.14 -8.86 6.22
CA ASP A 330 14.46 -8.72 6.83
C ASP A 330 14.91 -7.25 6.96
N THR A 331 14.54 -6.41 5.99
CA THR A 331 14.98 -5.01 5.91
C THR A 331 13.86 -4.00 6.16
N TRP A 332 12.61 -4.37 5.90
CA TRP A 332 11.44 -3.48 5.86
C TRP A 332 11.65 -2.24 4.99
N HIS A 333 12.45 -2.39 3.92
CA HIS A 333 12.91 -1.29 3.09
C HIS A 333 13.28 -1.78 1.68
N PRO A 334 13.17 -0.95 0.63
CA PRO A 334 13.53 -1.31 -0.74
C PRO A 334 14.96 -1.86 -0.86
N GLN A 335 15.17 -2.68 -1.88
CA GLN A 335 16.50 -3.22 -2.22
C GLN A 335 17.02 -2.61 -3.53
N ALA A 336 18.32 -2.71 -3.77
CA ALA A 336 18.91 -2.31 -5.04
C ALA A 336 18.44 -3.24 -6.17
N ALA A 337 18.33 -2.73 -7.40
CA ALA A 337 17.85 -3.48 -8.56
C ALA A 337 18.68 -4.75 -8.90
N GLY A 338 19.93 -4.81 -8.45
CA GLY A 338 20.90 -5.79 -8.93
C GLY A 338 21.34 -5.51 -10.37
N PRO A 339 22.07 -6.44 -11.02
CA PRO A 339 22.54 -6.26 -12.39
C PRO A 339 21.41 -6.26 -13.42
N ALA A 340 21.59 -5.54 -14.53
CA ALA A 340 20.65 -5.53 -15.64
C ALA A 340 20.41 -6.93 -16.24
N THR A 341 19.15 -7.24 -16.52
CA THR A 341 18.70 -8.55 -17.06
C THR A 341 18.11 -8.45 -18.47
N GLY A 342 17.98 -7.24 -19.01
CA GLY A 342 17.23 -6.97 -20.24
C GLY A 342 15.71 -7.12 -20.07
N ARG A 343 15.23 -7.14 -18.83
CA ARG A 343 13.82 -7.26 -18.44
C ARG A 343 13.48 -6.27 -17.34
N LEU A 344 12.20 -6.11 -17.04
CA LEU A 344 11.77 -5.30 -15.90
C LEU A 344 12.26 -5.91 -14.58
N ARG A 345 12.88 -5.06 -13.76
CA ARG A 345 13.35 -5.35 -12.39
C ARG A 345 12.55 -4.49 -11.42
N GLN A 346 12.44 -4.96 -10.18
CA GLN A 346 11.77 -4.22 -9.09
C GLN A 346 10.29 -3.90 -9.37
N VAL A 347 9.63 -4.70 -10.21
CA VAL A 347 8.21 -4.54 -10.55
C VAL A 347 7.31 -4.79 -9.34
N GLY A 348 7.76 -5.60 -8.38
CA GLY A 348 7.07 -5.76 -7.10
C GLY A 348 8.02 -5.88 -5.91
N GLY A 349 7.53 -5.42 -4.77
CA GLY A 349 8.15 -5.64 -3.47
C GLY A 349 9.19 -4.62 -3.03
N ASP A 350 9.39 -3.52 -3.77
CA ASP A 350 10.28 -2.43 -3.38
C ASP A 350 9.47 -1.17 -3.03
N CYS A 351 8.94 -0.47 -4.04
CA CYS A 351 8.06 0.68 -3.85
C CYS A 351 6.78 0.52 -4.68
N TRP A 352 5.66 1.05 -4.17
CA TRP A 352 4.53 1.35 -5.03
C TRP A 352 4.93 2.38 -6.08
N GLU A 353 4.63 2.11 -7.34
CA GLU A 353 5.07 2.94 -8.45
C GLU A 353 3.95 3.91 -8.85
N TRP A 354 4.18 5.22 -8.71
CA TRP A 354 3.22 6.23 -9.17
C TRP A 354 2.99 6.13 -10.67
N THR A 355 1.71 6.19 -11.06
CA THR A 355 1.29 6.29 -12.46
C THR A 355 0.71 7.68 -12.74
N SER A 356 0.61 8.05 -14.02
CA SER A 356 -0.11 9.25 -14.46
C SER A 356 -1.63 9.09 -14.49
N SER A 357 -2.17 7.94 -14.05
CA SER A 357 -3.60 7.64 -14.09
C SER A 357 -4.31 8.06 -12.81
N ALA A 358 -5.38 8.85 -12.97
CA ALA A 358 -6.32 9.12 -11.88
C ALA A 358 -7.06 7.82 -11.49
N TYR A 359 -7.36 7.66 -10.20
CA TYR A 359 -8.14 6.52 -9.71
C TYR A 359 -9.61 6.70 -10.06
N LEU A 360 -9.97 6.22 -11.25
CA LEU A 360 -11.32 6.26 -11.82
C LEU A 360 -11.89 4.84 -11.95
N PRO A 361 -13.24 4.69 -11.99
CA PRO A 361 -13.85 3.41 -12.29
C PRO A 361 -13.43 2.93 -13.69
N TYR A 362 -13.13 1.64 -13.83
CA TYR A 362 -13.03 1.02 -15.14
C TYR A 362 -14.39 1.07 -15.87
N PRO A 363 -14.40 1.11 -17.22
CA PRO A 363 -15.64 1.06 -17.98
C PRO A 363 -16.47 -0.18 -17.61
N GLY A 364 -17.71 0.03 -17.13
CA GLY A 364 -18.59 -1.04 -16.69
C GLY A 364 -18.44 -1.45 -15.22
N PHE A 365 -17.59 -0.75 -14.44
CA PHE A 365 -17.52 -0.93 -12.99
C PHE A 365 -18.88 -0.63 -12.34
N HIS A 366 -19.29 -1.53 -11.45
CA HIS A 366 -20.43 -1.34 -10.56
C HIS A 366 -20.03 -1.81 -9.15
N PRO A 367 -20.22 -0.97 -8.11
CA PRO A 367 -19.93 -1.40 -6.74
C PRO A 367 -20.87 -2.54 -6.34
N ALA A 368 -20.41 -3.41 -5.45
CA ALA A 368 -21.25 -4.44 -4.84
C ALA A 368 -22.45 -3.81 -4.10
N ALA A 369 -23.53 -4.56 -3.93
CA ALA A 369 -24.67 -4.10 -3.15
C ALA A 369 -24.35 -4.15 -1.63
N GLY A 370 -25.02 -3.30 -0.85
CA GLY A 370 -24.88 -3.25 0.60
C GLY A 370 -23.61 -2.52 1.07
N ALA A 371 -23.30 -2.63 2.37
CA ALA A 371 -22.20 -1.90 2.99
C ALA A 371 -20.83 -2.23 2.37
N ILE A 372 -20.59 -3.47 1.97
CA ILE A 372 -19.34 -3.89 1.31
C ILE A 372 -19.09 -3.10 0.00
N GLY A 373 -20.15 -2.63 -0.68
CA GLY A 373 -20.03 -1.77 -1.87
C GLY A 373 -19.34 -0.42 -1.63
N GLU A 374 -19.23 0.01 -0.38
CA GLU A 374 -18.53 1.25 -0.02
C GLU A 374 -17.00 1.11 -0.01
N TYR A 375 -16.46 -0.10 -0.19
CA TYR A 375 -15.03 -0.39 -0.03
C TYR A 375 -14.15 0.47 -0.94
N ASN A 376 -14.47 0.55 -2.23
CA ASN A 376 -13.62 1.21 -3.23
C ASN A 376 -14.32 2.34 -3.99
N GLY A 377 -15.54 2.12 -4.50
CA GLY A 377 -16.16 3.01 -5.50
C GLY A 377 -16.29 4.48 -5.06
N LYS A 378 -16.58 4.74 -3.78
CA LYS A 378 -16.74 6.11 -3.26
C LYS A 378 -15.44 6.92 -3.18
N PHE A 379 -14.30 6.26 -3.33
CA PHE A 379 -12.97 6.86 -3.28
C PHE A 379 -12.41 7.20 -4.68
N MET A 380 -13.15 6.92 -5.76
CA MET A 380 -12.75 7.16 -7.15
C MET A 380 -12.85 8.64 -7.57
N SER A 381 -12.19 9.53 -6.81
CA SER A 381 -12.07 10.95 -7.08
C SER A 381 -10.87 11.52 -6.32
N ASN A 382 -10.13 12.45 -6.93
CA ASN A 382 -9.00 13.17 -6.31
C ASN A 382 -7.86 12.28 -5.77
N GLN A 383 -7.65 11.13 -6.41
CA GLN A 383 -6.58 10.19 -6.08
C GLN A 383 -5.88 9.70 -7.34
N MET A 384 -4.61 9.33 -7.21
CA MET A 384 -3.79 8.80 -8.29
C MET A 384 -3.47 7.33 -8.02
N VAL A 385 -3.34 6.55 -9.09
CA VAL A 385 -3.09 5.10 -9.01
C VAL A 385 -1.61 4.80 -8.82
N LEU A 386 -1.30 3.82 -7.97
CA LEU A 386 0.02 3.20 -7.85
C LEU A 386 -0.04 1.69 -8.09
N ARG A 387 1.05 1.12 -8.60
CA ARG A 387 1.15 -0.31 -8.96
C ARG A 387 2.39 -1.00 -8.37
N GLY A 388 2.42 -2.33 -8.40
CA GLY A 388 3.61 -3.14 -8.06
C GLY A 388 3.67 -3.73 -6.64
N GLY A 389 3.12 -3.06 -5.64
CA GLY A 389 3.38 -3.43 -4.24
C GLY A 389 4.73 -2.92 -3.75
N CYS A 390 4.92 -2.86 -2.44
CA CYS A 390 6.14 -2.32 -1.83
C CYS A 390 6.82 -3.32 -0.87
N ALA A 391 7.94 -2.91 -0.27
CA ALA A 391 8.69 -3.71 0.69
C ALA A 391 7.92 -4.06 1.98
N LEU A 392 6.76 -3.43 2.19
CA LEU A 392 5.87 -3.64 3.34
C LEU A 392 4.60 -4.41 2.97
N THR A 393 4.36 -4.66 1.68
CA THR A 393 3.16 -5.37 1.22
C THR A 393 3.25 -6.84 1.61
N SER A 394 2.19 -7.37 2.22
CA SER A 394 2.12 -8.77 2.66
C SER A 394 2.29 -9.75 1.49
N PRO A 395 2.90 -10.93 1.71
CA PRO A 395 2.95 -11.99 0.72
C PRO A 395 1.57 -12.34 0.15
N ASP A 396 1.52 -12.69 -1.13
CA ASP A 396 0.30 -13.04 -1.88
C ASP A 396 -0.75 -11.92 -2.02
N HIS A 397 -0.43 -10.68 -1.59
CA HIS A 397 -1.38 -9.57 -1.68
C HIS A 397 -1.31 -8.81 -3.02
N ALA A 398 -0.16 -8.78 -3.68
CA ALA A 398 0.02 -8.02 -4.91
C ALA A 398 -0.41 -8.82 -6.15
N ARG A 399 -0.92 -8.10 -7.15
CA ARG A 399 -1.34 -8.63 -8.46
C ARG A 399 -0.98 -7.62 -9.53
N ALA A 400 -0.74 -8.09 -10.76
CA ALA A 400 -0.46 -7.19 -11.88
C ALA A 400 -1.65 -6.25 -12.15
N THR A 401 -2.85 -6.62 -11.71
CA THR A 401 -4.09 -5.83 -11.77
C THR A 401 -4.33 -4.95 -10.54
N TYR A 402 -3.57 -5.12 -9.46
CA TYR A 402 -3.82 -4.43 -8.19
C TYR A 402 -3.72 -2.91 -8.35
N ARG A 403 -4.79 -2.19 -8.01
CA ARG A 403 -4.83 -0.72 -8.07
C ARG A 403 -4.78 -0.14 -6.67
N ASN A 404 -3.58 0.24 -6.22
CA ASN A 404 -3.47 1.04 -5.01
C ASN A 404 -3.77 2.50 -5.37
N PHE A 405 -4.19 3.30 -4.40
CA PHE A 405 -4.56 4.69 -4.65
C PHE A 405 -4.32 5.55 -3.42
N PHE A 406 -3.79 6.75 -3.65
CA PHE A 406 -3.62 7.77 -2.62
C PHE A 406 -3.85 9.16 -3.21
N PRO A 407 -4.17 10.17 -2.37
CA PRO A 407 -4.12 11.56 -2.79
C PRO A 407 -2.74 11.91 -3.35
N PRO A 408 -2.63 12.78 -4.37
CA PRO A 408 -1.37 13.05 -5.06
C PRO A 408 -0.28 13.66 -4.16
N GLY A 409 -0.66 14.29 -3.04
CA GLY A 409 0.27 14.84 -2.05
C GLY A 409 0.72 13.86 -0.96
N ALA A 410 0.26 12.60 -0.98
CA ALA A 410 0.63 11.61 0.02
C ALA A 410 2.11 11.19 -0.12
N ARG A 411 2.85 11.17 0.99
CA ARG A 411 4.29 10.85 1.01
C ARG A 411 4.67 9.76 2.02
N TRP A 412 3.84 9.51 3.04
CA TRP A 412 4.14 8.47 4.04
C TRP A 412 4.05 7.06 3.47
N ALA A 413 3.22 6.87 2.44
CA ALA A 413 3.17 5.63 1.67
C ALA A 413 4.56 5.31 1.09
N LEU A 414 4.96 4.04 1.13
CA LEU A 414 6.22 3.56 0.54
C LEU A 414 6.11 3.53 -0.99
N SER A 415 6.18 4.72 -1.56
CA SER A 415 5.97 5.02 -2.98
C SER A 415 7.26 5.54 -3.62
N GLY A 416 7.46 5.19 -4.89
CA GLY A 416 8.65 5.49 -5.68
C GLY A 416 8.26 5.74 -7.13
N VAL A 417 9.26 5.72 -8.02
CA VAL A 417 9.11 6.19 -9.40
C VAL A 417 9.71 5.19 -10.39
N ARG A 418 8.92 4.79 -11.38
CA ARG A 418 9.39 4.19 -12.63
C ARG A 418 9.12 5.16 -13.77
N LEU A 419 10.13 5.42 -14.58
CA LEU A 419 9.97 6.30 -15.74
C LEU A 419 9.37 5.54 -16.92
N ALA A 420 8.60 6.26 -17.72
CA ALA A 420 8.18 5.84 -19.04
C ALA A 420 8.63 6.87 -20.10
N ASP A 421 8.75 6.41 -21.33
CA ASP A 421 9.09 7.24 -22.48
C ASP A 421 8.42 6.68 -23.74
N GLY A 422 8.31 7.47 -24.80
CA GLY A 422 7.50 7.13 -25.98
C GLY A 422 6.03 7.55 -25.84
N GLY A 423 5.26 7.40 -26.92
CA GLY A 423 3.92 8.00 -27.08
C GLY A 423 3.91 9.46 -27.59
N VAL A 424 5.00 9.88 -28.25
CA VAL A 424 5.29 11.23 -28.79
C VAL A 424 5.56 12.31 -27.73
N PRO A 425 6.82 12.69 -27.49
CA PRO A 425 7.15 14.07 -27.12
C PRO A 425 7.02 14.96 -28.37
N ALA A 426 6.28 16.06 -28.25
CA ALA A 426 6.18 17.09 -29.28
C ALA A 426 7.53 17.74 -29.61
#